data_AF-A0A2N1NVX1-F1
#
_entry.id   AF-A0A2N1NVX1-F1
#
_cell.length_a   1.000
_cell.length_b   1.000
_cell.length_c   1.000
_cell.angle_alpha   90.00
_cell.angle_beta   90.00
_cell.angle_gamma   90.00
#
_symmetry.space_group_name_H-M   'P 1'
#
loop_
_entity.id
_entity.type
_entity.pdbx_description
1 polymer ?
#
loop_
_entity_poly.entity_id
_entity_poly.type
_entity_poly.pdbx_seq_one_letter_code
_entity_poly.pdbx_strand_id
1 'polypeptide(L)'
;MHASAVVCDERVTENQSQSPCKARHFKAIEGIPSTYILEKLHQLGPRYYGDKSTAFAELYVEGIDKPFWVHEEYLVLQSVFFQETLQNVTSGDIITITLPSPDTFEHILQYLYDGDADKWLPDL
;
A
#
# COMPACT_ATOMS: atom_id res chain seq x y z
N MET A 1 -4.98 -21.85 8.64
CA MET A 1 -5.65 -22.40 7.44
C MET A 1 -5.86 -21.22 6.51
N HIS A 2 -5.08 -21.12 5.42
CA HIS A 2 -5.19 -20.00 4.48
C HIS A 2 -6.14 -20.41 3.35
N ALA A 3 -7.19 -19.62 3.14
CA ALA A 3 -8.07 -19.75 1.98
C ALA A 3 -7.67 -18.69 0.96
N SER A 4 -7.18 -19.11 -0.20
CA SER A 4 -7.08 -18.25 -1.39
C SER A 4 -8.28 -18.54 -2.28
N ALA A 5 -9.12 -17.52 -2.50
CA ALA A 5 -10.13 -17.57 -3.55
C ALA A 5 -9.52 -16.96 -4.83
N VAL A 6 -9.53 -17.74 -5.91
CA VAL A 6 -9.19 -17.29 -7.27
C VAL A 6 -10.51 -16.92 -7.95
N VAL A 7 -10.65 -15.66 -8.36
CA VAL A 7 -11.73 -15.23 -9.26
C VAL A 7 -11.08 -14.61 -10.49
N CYS A 8 -11.27 -15.27 -11.64
CA CYS A 8 -10.90 -14.78 -12.96
C CYS A 8 -12.18 -14.30 -13.67
N ASP A 9 -12.19 -13.11 -14.25
CA ASP A 9 -13.33 -12.65 -15.05
C ASP A 9 -13.28 -13.26 -16.48
N GLU A 10 -14.41 -13.82 -16.91
CA GLU A 10 -14.62 -14.49 -18.19
C GLU A 10 -14.69 -13.48 -19.35
N ARG A 11 -13.61 -13.33 -20.13
CA ARG A 11 -13.73 -13.05 -21.58
C ARG A 11 -12.69 -13.80 -22.39
N VAL A 12 -13.13 -14.91 -22.98
CA VAL A 12 -12.38 -15.67 -23.98
C VAL A 12 -12.29 -14.87 -25.28
N THR A 13 -11.06 -14.58 -25.73
CA THR A 13 -10.73 -14.56 -27.16
C THR A 13 -9.44 -15.33 -27.36
N GLU A 14 -9.48 -16.26 -28.31
CA GLU A 14 -8.52 -17.33 -28.53
C GLU A 14 -7.12 -16.82 -28.92
N ASN A 15 -6.11 -17.62 -28.57
CA ASN A 15 -4.71 -17.56 -29.00
C ASN A 15 -3.86 -16.40 -28.48
N GLN A 16 -3.48 -16.49 -27.20
CA GLN A 16 -2.10 -16.27 -26.75
C GLN A 16 -1.91 -16.92 -25.37
N SER A 17 -0.82 -17.68 -25.22
CA SER A 17 -0.41 -18.32 -23.97
C SER A 17 -0.46 -17.30 -22.84
N GLN A 18 -1.36 -17.54 -21.89
CA GLN A 18 -1.65 -16.68 -20.74
C GLN A 18 -0.34 -16.26 -20.06
N SER A 19 0.00 -14.98 -20.16
CA SER A 19 0.95 -14.36 -19.24
C SER A 19 0.35 -14.46 -17.84
N PRO A 20 1.06 -15.02 -16.85
CA PRO A 20 0.53 -15.02 -15.49
C PRO A 20 0.51 -13.57 -15.01
N CYS A 21 -0.69 -13.05 -14.70
CA CYS A 21 -0.84 -11.86 -13.88
C CYS A 21 -0.15 -12.16 -12.55
N LYS A 22 1.12 -11.76 -12.44
CA LYS A 22 1.89 -11.92 -11.21
C LYS A 22 1.49 -10.78 -10.29
N ALA A 23 0.84 -11.12 -9.18
CA ALA A 23 0.76 -10.22 -8.04
C ALA A 23 2.17 -9.74 -7.70
N ARG A 24 2.38 -8.43 -7.71
CA ARG A 24 3.63 -7.83 -7.26
C ARG A 24 3.53 -7.71 -5.75
N HIS A 25 3.93 -8.77 -5.05
CA HIS A 25 4.21 -8.62 -3.63
C HIS A 25 5.59 -8.00 -3.49
N PHE A 26 5.77 -7.16 -2.46
CA PHE A 26 7.11 -6.74 -2.03
C PHE A 26 8.00 -7.98 -1.94
N LYS A 27 9.02 -8.03 -2.80
CA LYS A 27 9.96 -9.16 -2.81
C LYS A 27 11.08 -8.84 -1.86
N ALA A 28 11.12 -9.55 -0.73
CA ALA A 28 12.24 -9.48 0.19
C ALA A 28 13.56 -9.68 -0.59
N ILE A 29 14.50 -8.78 -0.36
CA ILE A 29 15.84 -8.91 -0.93
C ILE A 29 16.57 -9.96 -0.10
N GLU A 30 17.03 -11.03 -0.75
CA GLU A 30 17.70 -12.14 -0.09
C GLU A 30 18.90 -11.64 0.74
N GLY A 31 18.97 -12.06 2.00
CA GLY A 31 20.02 -11.66 2.93
C GLY A 31 19.83 -10.28 3.57
N ILE A 32 18.80 -9.51 3.21
CA ILE A 32 18.47 -8.23 3.87
C ILE A 32 17.27 -8.40 4.79
N PRO A 33 17.41 -8.15 6.10
CA PRO A 33 16.27 -8.16 7.03
C PRO A 33 15.22 -7.11 6.64
N SER A 34 13.95 -7.48 6.72
CA SER A 34 12.84 -6.55 6.47
C SER A 34 12.86 -5.34 7.41
N THR A 35 13.32 -5.53 8.65
CA THR A 35 13.48 -4.44 9.64
C THR A 35 14.49 -3.39 9.16
N TYR A 36 15.60 -3.80 8.56
CA TYR A 36 16.58 -2.87 8.00
C TYR A 36 15.99 -2.07 6.84
N ILE A 37 15.23 -2.72 5.96
CA ILE A 37 14.54 -2.05 4.85
C ILE A 37 13.54 -1.03 5.39
N LEU A 38 12.75 -1.44 6.39
CA LEU A 38 11.75 -0.58 7.01
C LEU A 38 12.38 0.64 7.68
N GLU A 39 13.45 0.47 8.47
CA GLU A 39 14.19 1.59 9.07
C GLU A 39 14.71 2.57 8.01
N LYS A 40 15.16 2.07 6.86
CA LYS A 40 15.58 2.93 5.74
C LYS A 40 14.43 3.65 5.08
N LEU A 41 13.27 3.03 4.95
CA LEU A 41 12.07 3.70 4.47
C LEU A 41 11.64 4.79 5.45
N HIS A 42 11.62 4.54 6.76
CA HIS A 42 11.29 5.57 7.75
C HIS A 42 12.23 6.79 7.71
N GLN A 43 13.53 6.57 7.50
CA GLN A 43 14.50 7.66 7.30
C GLN A 43 14.21 8.51 6.05
N LEU A 44 13.62 7.92 5.02
CA LEU A 44 13.26 8.60 3.77
C LEU A 44 11.83 9.15 3.77
N GLY A 45 10.97 8.64 4.64
CA GLY A 45 9.54 8.90 4.73
C GLY A 45 9.15 10.37 4.58
N PRO A 46 9.75 11.31 5.34
CA PRO A 46 9.41 12.73 5.24
C PRO A 46 9.60 13.35 3.86
N ARG A 47 10.43 12.75 2.99
CA ARG A 47 10.61 13.21 1.60
C ARG A 47 9.54 12.68 0.66
N TYR A 48 9.00 11.50 0.94
CA TYR A 48 8.07 10.80 0.05
C TYR A 48 6.61 10.92 0.49
N TYR A 49 6.36 11.26 1.76
CA TYR A 49 4.99 11.43 2.26
C TYR A 49 4.25 12.51 1.47
N GLY A 50 3.20 12.10 0.75
CA GLY A 50 2.39 12.99 -0.09
C GLY A 50 3.07 13.46 -1.38
N ASP A 51 4.27 12.97 -1.73
CA ASP A 51 4.93 13.33 -2.99
C ASP A 51 4.25 12.62 -4.18
N LYS A 52 3.47 13.39 -4.93
CA LYS A 52 2.80 12.94 -6.14
C LYS A 52 3.76 12.47 -7.23
N SER A 53 4.96 13.05 -7.33
CA SER A 53 5.86 12.83 -8.45
C SER A 53 6.48 11.42 -8.48
N THR A 54 6.51 10.76 -7.32
CA THR A 54 7.05 9.41 -7.14
C THR A 54 6.01 8.40 -6.67
N ALA A 55 4.76 8.84 -6.47
CA ALA A 55 3.70 8.01 -5.94
C ALA A 55 3.40 6.81 -6.84
N PHE A 56 3.13 5.68 -6.19
CA PHE A 56 2.64 4.48 -6.84
C PHE A 56 1.20 4.65 -7.32
N ALA A 57 0.33 5.21 -6.48
CA ALA A 57 -1.10 5.34 -6.74
C ALA A 57 -1.74 6.54 -6.02
N GLU A 58 -2.94 6.90 -6.48
CA GLU A 58 -3.83 7.84 -5.80
C GLU A 58 -4.84 7.05 -4.95
N LEU A 59 -4.85 7.28 -3.65
CA LEU A 59 -5.73 6.57 -2.71
C LEU A 59 -6.80 7.51 -2.15
N TYR A 60 -8.06 7.13 -2.34
CA TYR A 60 -9.23 7.75 -1.72
C TYR A 60 -9.70 6.92 -0.54
N VAL A 61 -10.14 7.59 0.52
CA VAL A 61 -10.81 6.95 1.66
C VAL A 61 -12.24 7.47 1.71
N GLU A 62 -13.21 6.56 1.71
CA GLU A 62 -14.61 6.95 1.87
C GLU A 62 -14.81 7.76 3.17
N GLY A 63 -15.42 8.94 3.05
CA GLY A 63 -15.60 9.87 4.16
C GLY A 63 -14.51 10.94 4.29
N ILE A 64 -13.46 10.92 3.45
CA ILE A 64 -12.42 11.96 3.40
C ILE A 64 -12.42 12.63 2.02
N ASP A 65 -12.55 13.96 2.00
CA ASP A 65 -12.71 14.74 0.76
C ASP A 65 -11.39 15.05 0.03
N LYS A 66 -10.32 14.30 0.31
CA LYS A 66 -9.03 14.46 -0.36
C LYS A 66 -8.35 13.12 -0.68
N PRO A 67 -7.58 13.04 -1.78
CA PRO A 67 -6.75 11.88 -2.07
C PRO A 67 -5.44 11.90 -1.28
N PHE A 68 -4.82 10.73 -1.21
CA PHE A 68 -3.48 10.50 -0.67
C PHE A 68 -2.58 9.91 -1.76
N TRP A 69 -1.42 10.53 -1.99
CA TRP A 69 -0.39 10.00 -2.88
C TRP A 69 0.42 8.97 -2.12
N VAL A 70 0.26 7.69 -2.45
CA VAL A 70 0.82 6.57 -1.67
C VAL A 70 1.91 5.82 -2.43
N HIS A 71 2.86 5.27 -1.68
CA HIS A 71 3.99 4.47 -2.15
C HIS A 71 3.81 3.05 -1.63
N GLU A 72 3.73 2.08 -2.54
CA GLU A 72 3.37 0.70 -2.26
C GLU A 72 4.19 0.11 -1.12
N GLU A 73 5.51 0.29 -1.15
CA GLU A 73 6.45 -0.31 -0.20
C GLU A 73 6.20 0.12 1.25
N TYR A 74 5.79 1.36 1.50
CA TYR A 74 5.49 1.83 2.85
C TYR A 74 4.23 1.16 3.41
N LEU A 75 3.25 0.88 2.55
CA LEU A 75 1.97 0.30 2.92
C LEU A 75 2.09 -1.22 3.09
N VAL A 76 2.60 -1.93 2.08
CA VAL A 76 2.58 -3.40 2.06
C VAL A 76 3.58 -4.04 3.01
N LEU A 77 4.70 -3.38 3.34
CA LEU A 77 5.67 -3.92 4.30
C LEU A 77 5.13 -3.98 5.73
N GLN A 78 4.17 -3.13 6.05
CA GLN A 78 3.71 -2.89 7.42
C GLN A 78 2.26 -3.32 7.66
N SER A 79 1.49 -3.58 6.61
CA SER A 79 0.04 -3.83 6.72
C SER A 79 -0.45 -4.96 5.82
N VAL A 80 -1.00 -6.00 6.44
CA VAL A 80 -1.70 -7.09 5.73
C VAL A 80 -2.91 -6.55 4.96
N PHE A 81 -3.64 -5.60 5.52
CA PHE A 81 -4.76 -4.96 4.85
C PHE A 81 -4.34 -4.35 3.50
N PHE A 82 -3.18 -3.67 3.46
CA PHE A 82 -2.69 -3.10 2.21
C PHE A 82 -2.05 -4.13 1.28
N GLN A 83 -1.47 -5.21 1.80
CA GLN A 83 -1.04 -6.33 0.94
C GLN A 83 -2.22 -6.91 0.15
N GLU A 84 -3.37 -7.08 0.79
CA GLU A 84 -4.58 -7.59 0.15
C GLU A 84 -5.22 -6.54 -0.77
N THR A 85 -5.35 -5.30 -0.29
CA THR A 85 -5.96 -4.19 -1.04
C THR A 85 -5.21 -3.89 -2.34
N LEU A 86 -3.87 -3.96 -2.32
CA LEU A 86 -3.03 -3.57 -3.44
C LEU A 86 -2.63 -4.73 -4.36
N GLN A 87 -3.08 -5.96 -4.08
CA GLN A 87 -2.63 -7.17 -4.77
C GLN A 87 -2.74 -7.10 -6.30
N ASN A 88 -3.80 -6.46 -6.81
CA ASN A 88 -4.10 -6.35 -8.24
C ASN A 88 -4.01 -4.90 -8.76
N VAL A 89 -3.40 -4.01 -7.97
CA VAL A 89 -3.25 -2.60 -8.34
C VAL A 89 -1.95 -2.41 -9.13
N THR A 90 -2.00 -1.54 -10.13
CA THR A 90 -0.87 -1.14 -10.95
C THR A 90 -0.49 0.32 -10.73
N SER A 91 0.76 0.68 -11.05
CA SER A 91 1.23 2.04 -10.84
C SER A 91 0.45 3.03 -11.70
N GLY A 92 -0.05 4.09 -11.07
CA GLY A 92 -0.91 5.11 -11.66
C GLY A 92 -2.40 4.89 -11.44
N ASP A 93 -2.80 3.77 -10.85
CA ASP A 93 -4.21 3.49 -10.56
C ASP A 93 -4.77 4.42 -9.47
N ILE A 94 -6.10 4.58 -9.52
CA ILE A 94 -6.89 5.25 -8.49
C ILE A 94 -7.58 4.17 -7.66
N ILE A 95 -7.37 4.21 -6.35
CA ILE A 95 -7.83 3.22 -5.39
C ILE A 95 -8.83 3.89 -4.45
N THR A 96 -9.92 3.22 -4.11
CA THR A 96 -10.83 3.67 -3.06
C THR A 96 -10.94 2.60 -1.99
N ILE A 97 -10.77 2.99 -0.73
CA ILE A 97 -10.92 2.10 0.43
C ILE A 97 -11.99 2.62 1.38
N THR A 98 -12.63 1.70 2.09
CA THR A 98 -13.55 1.99 3.19
C THR A 98 -12.88 1.60 4.50
N LEU A 99 -12.94 2.47 5.50
CA LEU A 99 -12.36 2.23 6.83
C LEU A 99 -13.42 2.44 7.92
N PRO A 100 -13.32 1.72 9.05
CA PRO A 100 -14.22 1.90 10.18
C PRO A 100 -14.06 3.25 10.88
N SER A 101 -12.91 3.92 10.72
CA SER A 101 -12.63 5.24 11.30
C SER A 101 -11.78 6.09 10.35
N PRO A 102 -12.38 6.61 9.26
CA PRO A 102 -11.66 7.34 8.21
C PRO A 102 -10.84 8.52 8.75
N ASP A 103 -11.36 9.25 9.74
CA ASP A 103 -10.71 10.45 10.29
C ASP A 103 -9.32 10.19 10.90
N THR A 104 -9.02 8.94 11.26
CA THR A 104 -7.69 8.55 11.80
C THR A 104 -6.69 8.19 10.71
N PHE A 105 -7.14 8.05 9.47
CA PHE A 105 -6.35 7.46 8.40
C PHE A 105 -5.08 8.26 8.08
N GLU A 106 -5.16 9.59 8.05
CA GLU A 106 -4.01 10.42 7.71
C GLU A 106 -2.85 10.25 8.71
N HIS A 107 -3.17 10.13 10.00
CA HIS A 107 -2.19 9.89 11.07
C HIS A 107 -1.57 8.50 10.96
N ILE A 108 -2.39 7.48 10.66
CA ILE A 108 -1.90 6.12 10.39
C ILE A 108 -0.98 6.12 9.17
N LEU A 109 -1.39 6.77 8.09
CA LEU A 109 -0.60 6.86 6.87
C LEU A 109 0.72 7.57 7.15
N GLN A 110 0.71 8.66 7.91
CA GLN A 110 1.95 9.36 8.28
C GLN A 110 2.89 8.46 9.09
N TYR A 111 2.35 7.74 10.08
CA TYR A 111 3.13 6.77 10.87
C TYR A 111 3.77 5.67 10.00
N LEU A 112 3.06 5.18 8.97
CA LEU A 112 3.65 4.23 8.03
C LEU A 112 4.87 4.81 7.29
N TYR A 113 4.93 6.13 7.11
CA TYR A 113 6.05 6.79 6.44
C TYR A 113 7.20 7.13 7.38
N ASP A 114 6.95 7.72 8.55
CA ASP A 114 8.01 8.22 9.41
C ASP A 114 8.36 7.30 10.59
N GLY A 115 7.54 6.28 10.87
CA GLY A 115 7.74 5.34 11.98
C GLY A 115 7.58 5.99 13.36
N ASP A 116 7.07 7.22 13.42
CA ASP A 116 7.05 8.04 14.62
C ASP A 116 5.76 7.76 15.42
N ALA A 117 5.85 6.82 16.35
CA ALA A 117 4.75 6.46 17.24
C ALA A 117 4.41 7.57 18.26
N ASP A 118 5.30 8.54 18.50
CA ASP A 118 5.05 9.63 19.43
C ASP A 118 4.07 10.65 18.82
N LYS A 119 3.96 10.70 17.49
CA LYS A 119 2.92 11.49 16.78
C LYS A 119 1.54 10.83 16.77
N TRP A 120 1.42 9.62 17.31
CA TRP A 120 0.18 8.83 17.28
C TRP A 120 -0.82 9.25 18.36
N LEU A 121 -0.36 9.98 19.38
CA LEU A 121 -1.19 10.51 20.45
C LEU A 121 -0.93 12.02 20.57
N PRO A 122 -1.87 12.90 20.18
CA PRO A 122 -1.84 14.26 20.70
C PRO A 122 -1.98 14.17 22.22
N ASP A 123 -0.98 14.70 22.93
CA ASP A 123 -0.84 14.85 24.38
C ASP A 123 -2.08 14.45 25.21
N LEU A 124 -1.96 13.40 26.02
CA LEU A 124 -2.83 13.16 27.19
C LEU A 124 -2.63 14.26 28.26
#